data_AF-A0AA42JJK2-F1
#
_entry.id   AF-A0AA42JJK2-F1
#
_cell.length_a   1.000
_cell.length_b   1.000
_cell.length_c   1.000
_cell.angle_alpha   90.00
_cell.angle_beta   90.00
_cell.angle_gamma   90.00
#
_symmetry.space_group_name_H-M   'P 1'
#
loop_
_entity.id
_entity.type
_entity.pdbx_description
1 polymer ?
#
loop_
_entity_poly.entity_id
_entity_poly.type
_entity_poly.pdbx_seq_one_letter_code
_entity_poly.pdbx_strand_id
1 'polypeptide(L)'
;ALKRYERDHGVTPILENFTPDQRFFMSWTRSWRNKATVQALTHQVKSDPHAPGQYRAFAPVLNISGFHNAFNTKQGDAMYRPINERIKIW
;
A
#
# COMPACT_ATOMS: atom_id res chain seq x y z
N ALA A 1 11.87 -6.57 0.48
CA ALA A 1 11.65 -7.99 0.14
C ALA A 1 11.76 -8.23 -1.36
N LEU A 2 10.85 -7.71 -2.19
CA LEU A 2 10.88 -7.89 -3.66
C LEU A 2 12.25 -7.57 -4.29
N LYS A 3 12.79 -6.37 -4.04
CA LYS A 3 14.10 -5.98 -4.61
C LYS A 3 15.27 -6.86 -4.20
N ARG A 4 15.22 -7.45 -2.99
CA ARG A 4 16.21 -8.44 -2.55
C ARG A 4 16.04 -9.75 -3.32
N TYR A 5 14.80 -10.22 -3.49
CA TYR A 5 14.51 -11.40 -4.30
C TYR A 5 14.99 -11.23 -5.75
N GLU A 6 14.69 -10.09 -6.38
CA GLU A 6 15.06 -9.81 -7.77
C GLU A 6 16.57 -9.70 -7.98
N ARG A 7 17.30 -9.20 -6.98
CA ARG A 7 18.77 -9.19 -7.02
C ARG A 7 19.35 -10.61 -7.07
N ASP A 8 18.73 -11.54 -6.34
CA ASP A 8 19.26 -12.89 -6.18
C ASP A 8 18.74 -13.86 -7.29
N HIS A 9 17.58 -13.56 -7.91
CA HIS A 9 16.89 -14.46 -8.87
C HIS A 9 16.53 -13.81 -10.22
N GLY A 10 16.90 -12.55 -10.42
CA GLY A 10 16.51 -11.78 -11.61
C GLY A 10 15.16 -11.07 -11.47
N VAL A 11 14.92 -10.11 -12.36
CA VAL A 11 13.70 -9.29 -12.37
C VAL A 11 12.50 -10.17 -12.69
N THR A 12 11.42 -10.03 -11.92
CA THR A 12 10.20 -10.78 -12.19
C THR A 12 9.48 -10.21 -13.42
N PRO A 13 8.82 -11.04 -14.26
CA PRO A 13 8.22 -10.56 -15.49
C PRO A 13 7.02 -9.65 -15.23
N ILE A 14 6.68 -8.84 -16.24
CA ILE A 14 5.38 -8.17 -16.33
C ILE A 14 4.29 -9.24 -16.50
N LEU A 15 3.20 -9.12 -15.76
CA LEU A 15 2.06 -10.05 -15.79
C LEU A 15 0.78 -9.22 -15.80
N GLU A 16 -0.15 -9.56 -16.69
CA GLU A 16 -1.45 -8.87 -16.83
C GLU A 16 -1.30 -7.34 -16.97
N ASN A 17 -0.27 -6.88 -17.71
CA ASN A 17 0.08 -5.47 -17.88
C ASN A 17 0.53 -4.72 -16.61
N PHE A 18 0.84 -5.43 -15.52
CA PHE A 18 1.38 -4.84 -14.30
C PHE A 18 2.84 -5.20 -14.09
N THR A 19 3.66 -4.22 -13.69
CA THR A 19 5.05 -4.44 -13.27
C THR A 19 5.11 -5.20 -11.95
N PRO A 20 6.22 -5.88 -11.62
CA PRO A 20 6.41 -6.49 -10.31
C PRO A 20 6.14 -5.58 -9.12
N ASP A 21 6.61 -4.33 -9.20
CA ASP A 21 6.42 -3.34 -8.13
C ASP A 21 4.94 -2.98 -7.96
N GLN A 22 4.21 -2.79 -9.05
CA GLN A 22 2.75 -2.58 -8.99
C GLN A 22 2.05 -3.78 -8.35
N ARG A 23 2.39 -5.00 -8.78
CA ARG A 23 1.79 -6.23 -8.23
C ARG A 23 2.11 -6.43 -6.75
N PHE A 24 3.28 -6.01 -6.28
CA PHE A 24 3.64 -6.04 -4.87
C PHE A 24 2.65 -5.20 -4.04
N PHE A 25 2.40 -3.96 -4.45
CA PHE A 25 1.43 -3.09 -3.76
C PHE A 25 -0.02 -3.56 -3.94
N MET A 26 -0.38 -4.15 -5.08
CA MET A 26 -1.69 -4.78 -5.27
C MET A 26 -1.89 -6.00 -4.35
N SER A 27 -0.85 -6.80 -4.14
CA SER A 27 -0.89 -7.93 -3.20
C SER A 27 -1.07 -7.43 -1.76
N TRP A 28 -0.33 -6.38 -1.38
CA TRP A 28 -0.51 -5.71 -0.08
C TRP A 28 -1.94 -5.22 0.14
N THR A 29 -2.53 -4.50 -0.82
CA THR A 29 -3.90 -3.99 -0.62
C THR A 29 -4.95 -5.12 -0.59
N ARG A 30 -4.72 -6.21 -1.35
CA ARG A 30 -5.57 -7.40 -1.32
C ARG A 30 -5.59 -8.08 0.05
N SER A 31 -4.48 -8.12 0.79
CA SER A 31 -4.45 -8.72 2.14
C SER A 31 -5.28 -7.96 3.16
N TRP A 32 -5.60 -6.69 2.89
CA TRP A 32 -6.41 -5.83 3.75
C TRP A 32 -7.89 -5.74 3.36
N ARG A 33 -8.32 -6.48 2.32
CA ARG A 33 -9.71 -6.44 1.85
C ARG A 33 -10.64 -6.96 2.95
N ASN A 34 -11.50 -6.09 3.46
CA ASN A 34 -12.52 -6.43 4.45
C ASN A 34 -13.86 -5.76 4.10
N LYS A 35 -14.97 -6.34 4.58
CA LYS A 35 -16.30 -5.73 4.56
C LYS A 35 -16.94 -5.96 5.92
N ALA A 36 -17.44 -4.90 6.52
CA ALA A 36 -18.06 -4.93 7.85
C ALA A 36 -19.36 -4.13 7.83
N THR A 37 -20.29 -4.45 8.73
CA THR A 37 -21.46 -3.61 8.98
C THR A 37 -21.03 -2.32 9.68
N VAL A 38 -21.87 -1.28 9.62
CA VAL A 38 -21.61 -0.01 10.32
C VAL A 38 -21.47 -0.25 11.83
N GLN A 39 -22.28 -1.14 12.41
CA GLN A 39 -22.19 -1.50 13.83
C GLN A 39 -20.85 -2.14 14.18
N ALA A 40 -20.39 -3.11 13.38
CA ALA A 40 -19.10 -3.77 13.60
C ALA A 40 -17.92 -2.79 13.45
N LEU A 41 -17.96 -1.91 12.44
CA LEU A 41 -16.94 -0.89 12.24
C LEU A 41 -16.91 0.13 13.39
N THR A 42 -18.09 0.53 13.88
CA THR A 42 -18.23 1.43 15.03
C THR A 42 -17.67 0.80 16.31
N HIS A 43 -17.93 -0.49 16.51
CA HIS A 43 -17.35 -1.22 17.63
C HIS A 43 -15.82 -1.31 17.50
N GLN A 44 -15.31 -1.70 16.32
CA GLN A 44 -13.87 -1.80 16.07
C GLN A 44 -13.16 -0.48 16.41
N VAL A 45 -13.65 0.65 15.91
CA VAL A 45 -13.05 1.97 16.16
C VAL A 45 -12.99 2.33 17.65
N LYS A 46 -13.85 1.75 18.49
CA LYS A 46 -13.89 2.02 19.94
C LYS A 46 -13.01 1.09 20.77
N SER A 47 -12.75 -0.14 20.32
CA SER A 47 -12.15 -1.19 21.16
C SER A 47 -10.93 -1.89 20.57
N ASP A 48 -10.68 -1.78 19.27
CA ASP A 48 -9.54 -2.39 18.59
C ASP A 48 -8.44 -1.35 18.33
N PRO A 49 -7.18 -1.57 18.77
CA PRO A 49 -6.08 -0.64 18.50
C PRO A 49 -5.68 -0.59 17.02
N HIS A 50 -6.14 -1.53 16.19
CA HIS A 50 -5.83 -1.54 14.77
C HIS A 50 -6.76 -0.62 13.97
N ALA A 51 -6.18 0.21 13.11
CA ALA A 51 -6.94 0.97 12.15
C ALA A 51 -7.81 0.05 11.26
N PRO A 52 -9.00 0.49 10.82
CA PRO A 52 -9.83 -0.27 9.90
C PRO A 52 -9.06 -0.68 8.63
N GLY A 53 -9.39 -1.86 8.08
CA GLY A 53 -8.66 -2.47 6.96
C GLY A 53 -8.42 -1.54 5.77
N GLN A 54 -9.42 -0.72 5.41
CA GLN A 54 -9.29 0.28 4.35
C GLN A 54 -8.12 1.25 4.59
N TYR A 55 -7.92 1.74 5.81
CA TYR A 55 -6.82 2.66 6.13
C TYR A 55 -5.48 1.92 6.18
N ARG A 56 -5.45 0.67 6.64
CA ARG A 56 -4.25 -0.17 6.61
C ARG A 56 -3.79 -0.48 5.19
N ALA A 57 -4.72 -0.58 4.24
CA ALA A 57 -4.41 -0.82 2.84
C ALA A 57 -3.63 0.33 2.20
N PHE A 58 -4.10 1.58 2.38
CA PHE A 58 -3.59 2.71 1.59
C PHE A 58 -2.70 3.68 2.39
N ALA A 59 -3.00 3.97 3.66
CA ALA A 59 -2.33 5.05 4.37
C ALA A 59 -0.81 4.81 4.58
N PRO A 60 -0.35 3.57 4.87
CA PRO A 60 1.09 3.31 4.98
C PRO A 60 1.82 3.49 3.66
N VAL A 61 1.25 3.04 2.53
CA VAL A 61 1.95 3.04 1.23
C VAL A 61 2.19 4.46 0.69
N LEU A 62 1.39 5.44 1.11
CA LEU A 62 1.60 6.86 0.81
C LEU A 62 2.91 7.44 1.39
N ASN A 63 3.52 6.76 2.36
CA ASN A 63 4.81 7.18 2.91
C ASN A 63 5.99 6.47 2.24
N ILE A 64 5.73 5.57 1.28
CA ILE A 64 6.76 4.75 0.64
C ILE A 64 7.04 5.27 -0.76
N SER A 65 8.24 5.78 -1.01
CA SER A 65 8.65 6.28 -2.34
C SER A 65 8.49 5.24 -3.45
N GLY A 66 8.66 3.95 -3.12
CA GLY A 66 8.42 2.85 -4.06
C GLY A 66 6.99 2.80 -4.61
N PHE A 67 5.98 3.19 -3.82
CA PHE A 67 4.58 3.23 -4.28
C PHE A 67 4.41 4.33 -5.34
N HIS A 68 4.90 5.53 -5.04
CA HIS A 68 4.83 6.65 -5.98
C HIS A 68 5.58 6.37 -7.28
N ASN A 69 6.73 5.67 -7.21
CA ASN A 69 7.47 5.24 -8.39
C ASN A 69 6.70 4.16 -9.19
N ALA A 70 6.10 3.19 -8.51
CA ALA A 70 5.38 2.09 -9.16
C ALA A 70 4.13 2.56 -9.94
N PHE A 71 3.43 3.56 -9.41
CA PHE A 71 2.19 4.08 -10.01
C PHE A 71 2.34 5.46 -10.65
N ASN A 72 3.55 6.03 -10.65
CA ASN A 72 3.86 7.35 -11.20
C ASN A 72 2.90 8.45 -10.73
N THR A 73 2.55 8.45 -9.44
CA THR A 73 1.62 9.43 -8.86
C THR A 73 2.25 10.83 -8.85
N LYS A 74 1.44 11.86 -9.07
CA LYS A 74 1.87 13.25 -9.17
C LYS A 74 1.01 14.16 -8.31
N GLN A 75 1.50 15.39 -8.09
CA GLN A 75 0.71 16.41 -7.41
C GLN A 75 -0.66 16.59 -8.07
N GLY A 76 -1.71 16.55 -7.26
CA GLY A 76 -3.11 16.56 -7.71
C GLY A 76 -3.78 15.18 -7.66
N ASP A 77 -3.01 14.08 -7.68
CA ASP A 77 -3.59 12.75 -7.49
C ASP A 77 -4.03 12.55 -6.03
N ALA A 78 -5.17 11.90 -5.83
CA ALA A 78 -5.71 11.60 -4.50
C ALA A 78 -4.75 10.79 -3.59
N MET A 79 -3.86 10.01 -4.21
CA MET A 79 -2.89 9.15 -3.56
C MET A 79 -1.46 9.69 -3.64
N TYR A 80 -1.28 10.98 -3.91
CA TYR A 80 0.03 11.62 -3.89
C TYR A 80 0.34 12.19 -2.50
N ARG A 81 1.60 12.00 -2.07
CA ARG A 81 2.14 12.65 -0.87
C ARG A 81 3.54 13.19 -1.17
N PRO A 82 3.81 14.48 -0.90
CA PRO A 82 5.12 15.05 -1.18
C PRO A 82 6.17 14.46 -0.22
N ILE A 83 7.42 14.35 -0.69
CA ILE A 83 8.49 13.61 0.00
C ILE A 83 8.75 14.11 1.42
N ASN A 84 8.62 15.42 1.67
CA ASN A 84 8.82 16.07 2.96
C ASN A 84 7.68 15.82 3.96
N GLU A 85 6.52 15.33 3.52
CA GLU A 85 5.40 14.94 4.38
C GLU A 85 5.31 13.43 4.60
N ARG A 86 6.19 12.64 3.96
CA ARG A 86 6.22 11.19 4.14
C ARG A 86 6.86 10.86 5.47
N ILE A 87 6.13 10.12 6.29
CA ILE A 87 6.59 9.68 7.60
C ILE A 87 7.61 8.55 7.42
N LYS A 88 8.82 8.72 7.97
CA LYS A 88 9.85 7.69 8.03
C LYS A 88 10.23 7.44 9.49
N ILE A 89 10.21 6.17 9.90
CA ILE A 89 10.49 5.76 11.29
C ILE A 89 11.74 4.89 11.34
N TRP A 90 11.76 3.85 10.50
CA TRP A 90 12.84 2.84 10.44
C TRP A 90 13.80 3.10 9.27
#